data_AF-A0A6A7K0D6-F1
#
_entry.id   AF-A0A6A7K0D6-F1
#
_cell.length_a   1.000
_cell.length_b   1.000
_cell.length_c   1.000
_cell.angle_alpha   90.00
_cell.angle_beta   90.00
_cell.angle_gamma   90.00
#
_symmetry.space_group_name_H-M   'P 1'
#
loop_
_entity.id
_entity.type
_entity.pdbx_description
1 polymer ?
#
loop_
_entity_poly.entity_id
_entity_poly.type
_entity_poly.pdbx_seq_one_letter_code
_entity_poly.pdbx_strand_id
1 'polypeptide(L)'
;MTNFLHKLTMLDDEINHSTVHSQVEEIKQIDHQVAKGEPLIEAPAKLGLFPDQFEDILEEIGNNQKRKLTDINNLFNNFRQYLSLKYGVWSVPNLKTAHLIKNRLHIDTALEIMAGNAYWSKALENVGVQTISTDSLEWAKTSSTGAEPFHPVINLEATEAIKHYSDVDLIICSWSPNFGKNDIAAIDTWRKCSNAKHFIFIGEEDGATNSPEFWQNNWFKQTAALKAINDSFQSFDFIDERIFEIDNEF
;
A
#
# COMPACT_ATOMS: atom_id res chain seq x y z
N MET A 1 16.45 13.31 4.25
CA MET A 1 15.01 13.06 4.52
C MET A 1 14.47 13.81 5.75
N THR A 2 15.30 14.20 6.72
CA THR A 2 14.95 15.10 7.85
C THR A 2 14.31 16.43 7.42
N ASN A 3 14.50 16.85 6.17
CA ASN A 3 13.95 18.08 5.61
C ASN A 3 12.43 18.00 5.35
N PHE A 4 11.86 16.82 5.03
CA PHE A 4 10.43 16.72 4.66
C PHE A 4 9.51 17.11 5.81
N LEU A 5 9.57 16.40 6.94
CA LEU A 5 8.72 16.68 8.11
C LEU A 5 9.02 18.03 8.76
N HIS A 6 10.28 18.47 8.71
CA HIS A 6 10.67 19.79 9.21
C HIS A 6 10.01 20.90 8.38
N LYS A 7 10.13 20.83 7.04
CA LYS A 7 9.47 21.79 6.14
C LYS A 7 7.96 21.74 6.27
N LEU A 8 7.39 20.53 6.41
CA LEU A 8 5.96 20.33 6.62
C LEU A 8 5.46 21.05 7.88
N THR A 9 6.14 20.83 9.01
CA THR A 9 5.78 21.44 10.30
C THR A 9 5.96 22.97 10.29
N MET A 10 7.04 23.45 9.68
CA MET A 10 7.27 24.90 9.54
C MET A 10 6.17 25.57 8.71
N LEU A 11 5.76 24.95 7.59
CA LEU A 11 4.69 25.50 6.75
C LEU A 11 3.32 25.43 7.44
N ASP A 12 3.07 24.39 8.23
CA ASP A 12 1.87 24.26 9.07
C ASP A 12 1.75 25.43 10.05
N ASP A 13 2.80 25.68 10.83
CA ASP A 13 2.86 26.77 11.80
C ASP A 13 2.66 28.15 11.14
N GLU A 14 3.22 28.35 9.94
CA GLU A 14 3.12 29.60 9.20
C GLU A 14 1.76 29.83 8.53
N ILE A 15 1.06 28.76 8.14
CA ILE A 15 -0.27 28.83 7.52
C ILE A 15 -1.35 28.91 8.60
N ASN A 16 -1.17 28.18 9.71
CA ASN A 16 -2.04 28.17 10.89
C ASN A 16 -3.53 28.00 10.53
N HIS A 17 -3.84 26.97 9.73
CA HIS A 17 -5.20 26.65 9.29
C HIS A 17 -5.56 25.21 9.69
N SER A 18 -6.75 25.03 10.26
CA SER A 18 -7.17 23.75 10.87
C SER A 18 -7.12 22.55 9.90
N THR A 19 -7.62 22.70 8.67
CA THR A 19 -7.58 21.64 7.63
C THR A 19 -6.15 21.26 7.22
N VAL A 20 -5.24 22.24 7.20
CA VAL A 20 -3.82 21.99 6.88
C VAL A 20 -3.19 21.24 8.03
N HIS A 21 -3.40 21.71 9.26
CA HIS A 21 -2.90 21.07 10.48
C HIS A 21 -3.36 19.62 10.61
N SER A 22 -4.64 19.31 10.33
CA SER A 22 -5.13 17.94 10.41
C SER A 22 -4.41 16.98 9.44
N GLN A 23 -4.09 17.43 8.22
CA GLN A 23 -3.34 16.62 7.27
C GLN A 23 -1.87 16.45 7.66
N VAL A 24 -1.28 17.48 8.30
CA VAL A 24 0.08 17.41 8.83
C VAL A 24 0.19 16.41 9.98
N GLU A 25 -0.78 16.40 10.90
CA GLU A 25 -0.83 15.44 11.99
C GLU A 25 -1.08 14.01 11.48
N GLU A 26 -1.95 13.83 10.46
CA GLU A 26 -2.13 12.55 9.79
C GLU A 26 -0.79 12.02 9.22
N ILE A 27 -0.04 12.86 8.50
CA ILE A 27 1.29 12.51 7.98
C ILE A 27 2.27 12.13 9.09
N LYS A 28 2.32 12.91 10.18
CA LYS A 28 3.21 12.61 11.32
C LYS A 28 2.84 11.28 11.96
N GLN A 29 1.54 11.00 12.11
CA GLN A 29 1.05 9.74 12.66
C GLN A 29 1.43 8.55 11.77
N ILE A 30 1.25 8.66 10.44
CA ILE A 30 1.64 7.60 9.51
C ILE A 30 3.15 7.39 9.52
N ASP A 31 3.95 8.46 9.42
CA ASP A 31 5.42 8.36 9.47
C ASP A 31 5.90 7.70 10.77
N HIS A 32 5.31 8.08 11.91
CA HIS A 32 5.66 7.53 13.21
C HIS A 32 5.38 6.03 13.31
N GLN A 33 4.22 5.58 12.82
CA GLN A 33 3.85 4.16 12.84
C GLN A 33 4.71 3.34 11.88
N VAL A 34 4.90 3.82 10.64
CA VAL A 34 5.78 3.17 9.66
C VAL A 34 7.22 3.11 10.17
N ALA A 35 7.74 4.16 10.81
CA ALA A 35 9.09 4.17 11.39
C ALA A 35 9.30 3.09 12.48
N LYS A 36 8.22 2.69 13.17
CA LYS A 36 8.24 1.61 14.17
C LYS A 36 7.98 0.24 13.57
N GLY A 37 7.63 0.16 12.29
CA GLY A 37 7.14 -1.07 11.67
C GLY A 37 5.78 -1.52 12.19
N GLU A 38 4.97 -0.59 12.70
CA GLU A 38 3.63 -0.84 13.20
C GLU A 38 2.60 -0.46 12.12
N PRO A 39 1.78 -1.40 11.62
CA PRO A 39 0.67 -1.09 10.71
C PRO A 39 -0.33 -0.12 11.33
N LEU A 40 -0.99 0.68 10.50
CA LEU A 40 -2.03 1.61 10.95
C LEU A 40 -3.20 0.85 11.60
N ILE A 41 -3.92 1.49 12.53
CA ILE A 41 -5.12 0.87 13.12
C ILE A 41 -6.26 0.78 12.11
N GLU A 42 -6.52 1.89 11.40
CA GLU A 42 -7.52 2.02 10.34
C GLU A 42 -6.91 2.70 9.11
N ALA A 43 -7.66 2.77 8.01
CA ALA A 43 -7.22 3.47 6.82
C ALA A 43 -6.97 4.96 7.11
N PRO A 44 -5.93 5.55 6.49
CA PRO A 44 -5.58 6.95 6.70
C PRO A 44 -6.59 7.89 6.06
N ALA A 45 -6.63 9.13 6.54
CA ALA A 45 -7.40 10.19 5.91
C ALA A 45 -6.81 10.59 4.54
N LYS A 46 -7.65 11.15 3.67
CA LYS A 46 -7.20 11.74 2.40
C LYS A 46 -6.29 12.94 2.66
N LEU A 47 -5.17 12.95 1.96
CA LEU A 47 -4.16 13.99 1.90
C LEU A 47 -4.24 14.69 0.54
N GLY A 48 -3.83 15.95 0.53
CA GLY A 48 -3.98 16.84 -0.61
C GLY A 48 -5.28 17.61 -0.51
N LEU A 49 -5.21 18.90 -0.83
CA LEU A 49 -6.36 19.79 -0.94
C LEU A 49 -6.97 19.64 -2.33
N PHE A 50 -8.28 19.42 -2.39
CA PHE A 50 -9.04 19.58 -3.63
C PHE A 50 -9.01 21.04 -4.10
N PRO A 51 -9.25 21.31 -5.40
CA PRO A 51 -9.19 22.67 -5.93
C PRO A 51 -10.09 23.68 -5.19
N ASP A 52 -11.31 23.27 -4.83
CA ASP A 52 -12.26 24.06 -4.03
C ASP A 52 -11.73 24.31 -2.62
N GLN A 53 -11.26 23.26 -1.92
CA GLN A 53 -10.66 23.41 -0.59
C GLN A 53 -9.43 24.31 -0.60
N PHE A 54 -8.63 24.25 -1.67
CA PHE A 54 -7.46 25.10 -1.82
C PHE A 54 -7.86 26.58 -1.96
N GLU A 55 -8.87 26.86 -2.79
CA GLU A 55 -9.39 28.22 -3.00
C GLU A 55 -10.01 28.78 -1.71
N ASP A 56 -10.87 28.00 -1.04
CA ASP A 56 -11.51 28.39 0.22
C ASP A 56 -10.46 28.74 1.30
N ILE A 57 -9.48 27.87 1.53
CA ILE A 57 -8.40 28.11 2.50
C ILE A 57 -7.60 29.35 2.10
N LEU A 58 -7.31 29.54 0.81
CA LEU A 58 -6.53 30.69 0.34
C LEU A 58 -7.25 32.02 0.57
N GLU A 59 -8.59 32.05 0.43
CA GLU A 59 -9.39 33.22 0.76
C GLU A 59 -9.30 33.56 2.25
N GLU A 60 -9.32 32.54 3.12
CA GLU A 60 -9.23 32.71 4.57
C GLU A 60 -7.84 33.19 5.05
N ILE A 61 -6.75 32.60 4.54
CA ILE A 61 -5.38 32.93 4.98
C ILE A 61 -4.76 34.09 4.21
N GLY A 62 -5.37 34.51 3.10
CA GLY A 62 -4.95 35.61 2.24
C GLY A 62 -4.02 35.20 1.08
N ASN A 63 -4.21 35.88 -0.06
CA ASN A 63 -3.48 35.62 -1.31
C ASN A 63 -1.94 35.69 -1.22
N ASN A 64 -1.40 36.43 -0.25
CA ASN A 64 0.04 36.50 0.02
C ASN A 64 0.62 35.15 0.50
N GLN A 65 -0.20 34.25 1.05
CA GLN A 65 0.21 32.92 1.51
C GLN A 65 0.09 31.85 0.42
N LYS A 66 -0.40 32.19 -0.79
CA LYS A 66 -0.62 31.24 -1.90
C LYS A 66 0.56 30.30 -2.13
N ARG A 67 1.78 30.85 -2.16
CA ARG A 67 2.99 30.05 -2.39
C ARG A 67 3.20 29.00 -1.29
N LYS A 68 2.98 29.35 -0.02
CA LYS A 68 3.14 28.42 1.11
C LYS A 68 2.08 27.34 1.07
N LEU A 69 0.83 27.72 0.77
CA LEU A 69 -0.27 26.77 0.61
C LEU A 69 -0.01 25.80 -0.56
N THR A 70 0.50 26.30 -1.68
CA THR A 70 0.94 25.45 -2.80
C THR A 70 2.08 24.52 -2.38
N ASP A 71 3.09 25.03 -1.68
CA ASP A 71 4.23 24.23 -1.24
C ASP A 71 3.83 23.11 -0.27
N ILE A 72 2.96 23.38 0.71
CA ILE A 72 2.49 22.34 1.64
C ILE A 72 1.55 21.35 0.95
N ASN A 73 0.68 21.80 0.05
CA ASN A 73 -0.19 20.90 -0.70
C ASN A 73 0.63 19.96 -1.60
N ASN A 74 1.74 20.44 -2.17
CA ASN A 74 2.68 19.59 -2.90
C ASN A 74 3.33 18.55 -1.97
N LEU A 75 3.65 18.89 -0.72
CA LEU A 75 4.17 17.91 0.24
C LEU A 75 3.14 16.83 0.56
N PHE A 76 1.87 17.20 0.76
CA PHE A 76 0.77 16.24 0.97
C PHE A 76 0.67 15.24 -0.18
N ASN A 77 0.64 15.74 -1.42
CA ASN A 77 0.52 14.90 -2.61
C ASN A 77 1.77 14.04 -2.91
N ASN A 78 2.93 14.38 -2.35
CA ASN A 78 4.18 13.61 -2.53
C ASN A 78 4.53 12.73 -1.32
N PHE A 79 3.62 12.57 -0.36
CA PHE A 79 3.91 11.81 0.86
C PHE A 79 4.21 10.33 0.60
N ARG A 80 3.56 9.69 -0.38
CA ARG A 80 3.89 8.31 -0.77
C ARG A 80 5.32 8.16 -1.28
N GLN A 81 5.80 9.13 -2.06
CA GLN A 81 7.20 9.14 -2.51
C GLN A 81 8.17 9.27 -1.34
N TYR A 82 7.81 10.07 -0.32
CA TYR A 82 8.58 10.13 0.90
C TYR A 82 8.62 8.77 1.63
N LEU A 83 7.49 8.07 1.75
CA LEU A 83 7.44 6.74 2.37
C LEU A 83 8.27 5.71 1.59
N SER A 84 8.20 5.70 0.26
CA SER A 84 8.96 4.75 -0.55
C SER A 84 10.47 4.98 -0.47
N LEU A 85 10.90 6.25 -0.53
CA LEU A 85 12.32 6.60 -0.45
C LEU A 85 12.90 6.41 0.97
N LYS A 86 12.09 6.60 2.01
CA LYS A 86 12.54 6.50 3.41
C LYS A 86 12.44 5.08 3.97
N TYR A 87 11.40 4.35 3.61
CA TYR A 87 11.03 3.07 4.23
C TYR A 87 10.85 1.92 3.25
N GLY A 88 10.94 2.15 1.93
CA GLY A 88 10.70 1.09 0.94
C GLY A 88 9.25 0.58 0.97
N VAL A 89 8.29 1.46 1.25
CA VAL A 89 6.86 1.14 1.32
C VAL A 89 6.10 1.86 0.21
N TRP A 90 5.34 1.11 -0.57
CA TRP A 90 4.46 1.64 -1.61
C TRP A 90 2.98 1.46 -1.31
N SER A 91 2.61 0.50 -0.45
CA SER A 91 1.24 0.30 0.03
C SER A 91 1.24 0.26 1.55
N VAL A 92 0.31 0.99 2.18
CA VAL A 92 0.24 1.14 3.64
C VAL A 92 -0.96 0.35 4.18
N PRO A 93 -0.74 -0.86 4.74
CA PRO A 93 -1.80 -1.64 5.35
C PRO A 93 -2.33 -1.01 6.64
N ASN A 94 -3.52 -1.47 7.03
CA ASN A 94 -4.06 -1.23 8.36
C ASN A 94 -4.66 -2.51 8.96
N LEU A 95 -4.74 -2.55 10.29
CA LEU A 95 -5.17 -3.72 11.07
C LEU A 95 -6.65 -4.05 10.86
N LYS A 96 -7.51 -3.05 10.62
CA LYS A 96 -8.92 -3.28 10.31
C LYS A 96 -9.09 -4.04 8.98
N THR A 97 -8.38 -3.63 7.93
CA THR A 97 -8.36 -4.35 6.66
C THR A 97 -7.77 -5.74 6.82
N ALA A 98 -6.65 -5.90 7.54
CA ALA A 98 -6.04 -7.20 7.79
C ALA A 98 -7.00 -8.17 8.52
N HIS A 99 -7.71 -7.68 9.55
CA HIS A 99 -8.76 -8.47 10.23
C HIS A 99 -9.90 -8.88 9.29
N LEU A 100 -10.32 -7.98 8.40
CA LEU A 100 -11.36 -8.30 7.43
C LEU A 100 -10.88 -9.31 6.39
N ILE A 101 -9.65 -9.21 5.89
CA ILE A 101 -9.04 -10.22 5.02
C ILE A 101 -9.07 -11.58 5.72
N LYS A 102 -8.52 -11.66 6.94
CA LYS A 102 -8.52 -12.89 7.76
C LYS A 102 -9.92 -13.49 7.89
N ASN A 103 -10.87 -12.70 8.37
CA ASN A 103 -12.17 -13.21 8.77
C ASN A 103 -13.13 -13.47 7.60
N ARG A 104 -13.05 -12.65 6.53
CA ARG A 104 -13.95 -12.75 5.38
C ARG A 104 -13.48 -13.78 4.37
N LEU A 105 -12.18 -13.99 4.25
CA LEU A 105 -11.59 -15.03 3.40
C LEU A 105 -11.32 -16.33 4.17
N HIS A 106 -11.50 -16.34 5.50
CA HIS A 106 -11.29 -17.52 6.35
C HIS A 106 -9.89 -18.11 6.21
N ILE A 107 -8.87 -17.27 6.32
CA ILE A 107 -7.47 -17.64 6.11
C ILE A 107 -6.69 -17.60 7.43
N ASP A 108 -5.81 -18.58 7.63
CA ASP A 108 -4.90 -18.64 8.78
C ASP A 108 -3.43 -18.60 8.34
N THR A 109 -3.16 -18.86 7.07
CA THR A 109 -1.82 -18.83 6.47
C THR A 109 -1.80 -17.97 5.20
N ALA A 110 -0.72 -17.21 4.99
CA ALA A 110 -0.56 -16.38 3.80
C ALA A 110 0.89 -16.37 3.27
N LEU A 111 1.02 -16.40 1.94
CA LEU A 111 2.26 -16.10 1.22
C LEU A 111 2.15 -14.71 0.59
N GLU A 112 3.01 -13.78 1.01
CA GLU A 112 3.24 -12.54 0.29
C GLU A 112 4.36 -12.71 -0.75
N ILE A 113 4.04 -12.43 -2.01
CA ILE A 113 4.99 -12.38 -3.11
C ILE A 113 5.19 -10.94 -3.55
N MET A 114 6.39 -10.64 -4.07
CA MET A 114 6.80 -9.27 -4.39
C MET A 114 6.61 -8.34 -3.18
N ALA A 115 7.00 -8.85 -2.00
CA ALA A 115 6.66 -8.25 -0.73
C ALA A 115 7.33 -6.88 -0.50
N GLY A 116 8.37 -6.52 -1.25
CA GLY A 116 9.24 -5.40 -0.90
C GLY A 116 9.78 -5.57 0.51
N ASN A 117 9.44 -4.63 1.40
CA ASN A 117 9.77 -4.69 2.84
C ASN A 117 8.73 -5.44 3.70
N ALA A 118 7.79 -6.17 3.09
CA ALA A 118 6.83 -7.09 3.72
C ALA A 118 5.90 -6.46 4.77
N TYR A 119 5.42 -5.25 4.49
CA TYR A 119 4.58 -4.53 5.43
C TYR A 119 3.18 -5.14 5.56
N TRP A 120 2.63 -5.72 4.48
CA TRP A 120 1.35 -6.45 4.53
C TRP A 120 1.46 -7.77 5.29
N SER A 121 2.57 -8.51 5.13
CA SER A 121 2.85 -9.66 5.99
C SER A 121 2.86 -9.26 7.47
N LYS A 122 3.49 -8.12 7.82
CA LYS A 122 3.47 -7.63 9.19
C LYS A 122 2.06 -7.33 9.71
N ALA A 123 1.19 -6.74 8.88
CA ALA A 123 -0.19 -6.47 9.23
C ALA A 123 -1.04 -7.73 9.42
N LEU A 124 -0.86 -8.74 8.57
CA LEU A 124 -1.53 -10.04 8.68
C LEU A 124 -1.03 -10.83 9.89
N GLU A 125 0.28 -10.81 10.17
CA GLU A 125 0.88 -11.40 11.38
C GLU A 125 0.26 -10.81 12.65
N ASN A 126 0.11 -9.49 12.71
CA ASN A 126 -0.46 -8.80 13.88
C ASN A 126 -1.92 -9.18 14.18
N VAL A 127 -2.66 -9.69 13.18
CA VAL A 127 -4.03 -10.22 13.37
C VAL A 127 -4.07 -11.75 13.48
N GLY A 128 -2.90 -12.38 13.62
CA GLY A 128 -2.71 -13.79 13.89
C GLY A 128 -2.82 -14.68 12.65
N VAL A 129 -2.40 -14.20 11.47
CA VAL A 129 -2.17 -15.02 10.28
C VAL A 129 -0.70 -15.42 10.25
N GLN A 130 -0.38 -16.67 9.94
CA GLN A 130 1.01 -17.09 9.73
C GLN A 130 1.47 -16.65 8.35
N THR A 131 2.51 -15.82 8.28
CA THR A 131 2.93 -15.18 7.03
C THR A 131 4.31 -15.64 6.57
N ILE A 132 4.45 -15.83 5.27
CA ILE A 132 5.72 -16.04 4.57
C ILE A 132 5.85 -14.90 3.57
N SER A 133 6.98 -14.19 3.58
CA SER A 133 7.21 -13.07 2.65
C SER A 133 8.36 -13.40 1.72
N THR A 134 8.14 -13.16 0.43
CA THR A 134 9.13 -13.41 -0.62
C THR A 134 9.21 -12.22 -1.57
N ASP A 135 10.44 -11.90 -1.97
CA ASP A 135 10.73 -10.85 -2.94
C ASP A 135 12.04 -11.20 -3.66
N SER A 136 12.21 -10.76 -4.90
CA SER A 136 13.47 -10.96 -5.63
C SER A 136 14.61 -10.07 -5.14
N LEU A 137 14.29 -9.03 -4.37
CA LEU A 137 15.20 -8.02 -3.85
C LEU A 137 16.00 -7.28 -4.95
N GLU A 138 15.56 -7.37 -6.21
CA GLU A 138 16.22 -6.68 -7.34
C GLU A 138 16.18 -5.16 -7.14
N TRP A 139 15.08 -4.63 -6.59
CA TRP A 139 14.93 -3.22 -6.24
C TRP A 139 15.81 -2.79 -5.06
N ALA A 140 16.12 -3.70 -4.14
CA ALA A 140 16.97 -3.45 -2.98
C ALA A 140 18.46 -3.30 -3.36
N LYS A 141 18.88 -3.79 -4.53
CA LYS A 141 20.26 -3.59 -5.03
C LYS A 141 20.60 -2.12 -5.25
N THR A 142 19.59 -1.30 -5.50
CA THR A 142 19.75 0.14 -5.78
C THR A 142 19.12 1.03 -4.70
N SER A 143 18.49 0.44 -3.67
CA SER A 143 17.84 1.14 -2.56
C SER A 143 18.38 0.70 -1.20
N SER A 144 18.78 1.67 -0.36
CA SER A 144 19.21 1.39 1.02
C SER A 144 18.08 0.88 1.91
N THR A 145 16.82 1.08 1.53
CA THR A 145 15.66 0.70 2.36
C THR A 145 15.38 -0.80 2.37
N GLY A 146 15.88 -1.57 1.40
CA GLY A 146 15.68 -3.02 1.35
C GLY A 146 16.48 -3.82 2.38
N ALA A 147 17.31 -3.16 3.20
CA ALA A 147 18.08 -3.80 4.27
C ALA A 147 17.30 -3.96 5.59
N GLU A 148 16.19 -3.24 5.76
CA GLU A 148 15.41 -3.20 7.00
C GLU A 148 13.93 -3.53 6.74
N PRO A 149 13.60 -4.80 6.43
CA PRO A 149 12.21 -5.18 6.20
C PRO A 149 11.40 -5.22 7.51
N PHE A 150 10.09 -4.99 7.41
CA PHE A 150 9.15 -5.01 8.54
C PHE A 150 8.80 -6.42 9.03
N HIS A 151 8.99 -7.40 8.15
CA HIS A 151 8.84 -8.83 8.40
C HIS A 151 9.92 -9.57 7.61
N PRO A 152 10.47 -10.71 8.08
CA PRO A 152 11.50 -11.44 7.35
C PRO A 152 11.12 -11.72 5.88
N VAL A 153 12.01 -11.33 4.96
CA VAL A 153 11.83 -11.54 3.51
C VAL A 153 12.83 -12.56 3.00
N ILE A 154 12.31 -13.61 2.36
CA ILE A 154 13.10 -14.64 1.70
C ILE A 154 13.37 -14.17 0.27
N ASN A 155 14.65 -14.17 -0.13
CA ASN A 155 15.03 -13.89 -1.52
C ASN A 155 14.57 -15.04 -2.42
N LEU A 156 13.38 -14.89 -3.02
CA LEU A 156 12.77 -15.88 -3.88
C LEU A 156 11.79 -15.19 -4.84
N GLU A 157 11.94 -15.48 -6.13
CA GLU A 157 11.05 -14.98 -7.17
C GLU A 157 9.62 -15.49 -6.98
N ALA A 158 8.63 -14.68 -7.37
CA ALA A 158 7.22 -14.95 -7.12
C ALA A 158 6.76 -16.35 -7.61
N THR A 159 7.15 -16.77 -8.81
CA THR A 159 6.74 -18.07 -9.36
C THR A 159 7.38 -19.25 -8.62
N GLU A 160 8.62 -19.11 -8.15
CA GLU A 160 9.27 -20.14 -7.34
C GLU A 160 8.69 -20.19 -5.92
N ALA A 161 8.36 -19.03 -5.34
CA ALA A 161 7.68 -18.93 -4.06
C ALA A 161 6.32 -19.63 -4.08
N ILE A 162 5.49 -19.38 -5.09
CA ILE A 162 4.18 -20.02 -5.25
C ILE A 162 4.31 -21.56 -5.35
N LYS A 163 5.33 -22.06 -6.06
CA LYS A 163 5.57 -23.50 -6.16
C LYS A 163 6.04 -24.11 -4.84
N HIS A 164 6.91 -23.41 -4.13
CA HIS A 164 7.53 -23.91 -2.90
C HIS A 164 6.56 -23.86 -1.70
N TYR A 165 5.77 -22.80 -1.62
CA TYR A 165 4.78 -22.55 -0.56
C TYR A 165 3.36 -22.67 -1.11
N SER A 166 3.08 -23.79 -1.78
CA SER A 166 1.81 -24.03 -2.46
C SER A 166 0.63 -24.31 -1.52
N ASP A 167 0.91 -24.69 -0.28
CA ASP A 167 -0.07 -25.07 0.75
C ASP A 167 -0.25 -23.94 1.78
N VAL A 168 -0.87 -22.85 1.32
CA VAL A 168 -1.30 -21.70 2.14
C VAL A 168 -2.75 -21.39 1.80
N ASP A 169 -3.48 -20.69 2.66
CA ASP A 169 -4.86 -20.32 2.39
C ASP A 169 -4.97 -19.14 1.40
N LEU A 170 -4.02 -18.19 1.51
CA LEU A 170 -3.96 -16.95 0.76
C LEU A 170 -2.59 -16.75 0.10
N ILE A 171 -2.58 -16.34 -1.16
CA ILE A 171 -1.44 -15.65 -1.76
C ILE A 171 -1.81 -14.17 -1.91
N ILE A 172 -0.90 -13.28 -1.56
CA ILE A 172 -1.05 -11.83 -1.70
C ILE A 172 0.13 -11.27 -2.50
N CYS A 173 -0.18 -10.48 -3.52
CA CYS A 173 0.81 -9.71 -4.27
C CYS A 173 0.63 -8.22 -3.98
N SER A 174 1.58 -7.66 -3.24
CA SER A 174 1.53 -6.27 -2.79
C SER A 174 2.36 -5.40 -3.75
N TRP A 175 1.70 -4.68 -4.66
CA TRP A 175 2.38 -3.71 -5.55
C TRP A 175 3.31 -4.31 -6.61
N SER A 176 2.80 -5.22 -7.46
CA SER A 176 3.56 -5.63 -8.64
C SER A 176 3.89 -4.42 -9.51
N PRO A 177 5.13 -4.27 -10.00
CA PRO A 177 5.46 -3.23 -10.97
C PRO A 177 4.56 -3.30 -12.20
N ASN A 178 4.25 -2.15 -12.80
CA ASN A 178 3.44 -2.06 -14.01
C ASN A 178 4.21 -2.34 -15.31
N PHE A 179 5.48 -2.73 -15.19
CA PHE A 179 6.33 -3.17 -16.28
C PHE A 179 6.66 -4.66 -16.13
N GLY A 180 6.74 -5.35 -17.26
CA GLY A 180 6.96 -6.80 -17.29
C GLY A 180 5.65 -7.59 -17.26
N LYS A 181 5.75 -8.88 -16.90
CA LYS A 181 4.63 -9.84 -16.89
C LYS A 181 4.67 -10.80 -15.69
N ASN A 182 5.33 -10.38 -14.61
CA ASN A 182 5.55 -11.23 -13.44
C ASN A 182 4.23 -11.54 -12.70
N ASP A 183 3.28 -10.62 -12.75
CA ASP A 183 1.90 -10.77 -12.29
C ASP A 183 1.15 -11.87 -13.05
N ILE A 184 1.19 -11.86 -14.38
CA ILE A 184 0.60 -12.91 -15.23
C ILE A 184 1.24 -14.26 -14.92
N ALA A 185 2.58 -14.31 -14.86
CA ALA A 185 3.30 -15.53 -14.55
C ALA A 185 2.97 -16.06 -13.15
N ALA A 186 2.74 -15.19 -12.18
CA ALA A 186 2.32 -15.57 -10.84
C ALA A 186 0.92 -16.22 -10.86
N ILE A 187 -0.06 -15.62 -11.56
CA ILE A 187 -1.41 -16.20 -11.71
C ILE A 187 -1.36 -17.56 -12.39
N ASP A 188 -0.63 -17.68 -13.50
CA ASP A 188 -0.45 -18.94 -14.21
C ASP A 188 0.19 -20.01 -13.34
N THR A 189 1.14 -19.63 -12.48
CA THR A 189 1.80 -20.55 -11.57
C THR A 189 0.88 -20.97 -10.43
N TRP A 190 0.13 -20.04 -9.85
CA TRP A 190 -0.87 -20.33 -8.81
C TRP A 190 -1.90 -21.35 -9.31
N ARG A 191 -2.47 -21.12 -10.50
CA ARG A 191 -3.45 -22.04 -11.13
C ARG A 191 -2.89 -23.44 -11.37
N LYS A 192 -1.60 -23.57 -11.65
CA LYS A 192 -0.96 -24.85 -11.98
C LYS A 192 -0.45 -25.61 -10.77
N CYS A 193 -0.04 -24.91 -9.71
CA CYS A 193 0.84 -25.49 -8.70
C CYS A 193 0.42 -25.23 -7.25
N SER A 194 -0.54 -24.35 -7.00
CA SER A 194 -0.92 -23.96 -5.63
C SER A 194 -2.30 -24.49 -5.25
N ASN A 195 -2.46 -24.81 -3.95
CA ASN A 195 -3.73 -25.16 -3.34
C ASN A 195 -4.40 -23.95 -2.67
N ALA A 196 -3.82 -22.75 -2.78
CA ALA A 196 -4.36 -21.55 -2.15
C ALA A 196 -5.73 -21.20 -2.74
N LYS A 197 -6.71 -21.02 -1.84
CA LYS A 197 -8.10 -20.73 -2.21
C LYS A 197 -8.28 -19.29 -2.67
N HIS A 198 -7.42 -18.40 -2.17
CA HIS A 198 -7.47 -16.98 -2.45
C HIS A 198 -6.14 -16.53 -3.04
N PHE A 199 -6.21 -15.75 -4.10
CA PHE A 199 -5.09 -14.98 -4.61
C PHE A 199 -5.54 -13.53 -4.78
N ILE A 200 -5.00 -12.64 -3.95
CA ILE A 200 -5.33 -11.22 -4.00
C ILE A 200 -4.14 -10.37 -4.47
N PHE A 201 -4.45 -9.26 -5.12
CA PHE A 201 -3.52 -8.24 -5.56
C PHE A 201 -3.90 -6.92 -4.92
N ILE A 202 -2.90 -6.16 -4.47
CA ILE A 202 -3.08 -4.80 -3.98
C ILE A 202 -2.41 -3.86 -4.96
N GLY A 203 -3.20 -2.94 -5.51
CA GLY A 203 -2.74 -2.01 -6.52
C GLY A 203 -3.83 -1.07 -7.02
N GLU A 204 -3.53 -0.33 -8.07
CA GLU A 204 -4.39 0.60 -8.79
C GLU A 204 -4.67 0.06 -10.20
N GLU A 205 -5.95 -0.07 -10.54
CA GLU A 205 -6.42 -0.49 -11.85
C GLU A 205 -5.98 0.51 -12.93
N ASP A 206 -5.36 0.00 -14.02
CA ASP A 206 -4.85 0.80 -15.14
C ASP A 206 -3.92 1.96 -14.75
N GLY A 207 -3.22 1.83 -13.61
CA GLY A 207 -2.38 2.89 -13.05
C GLY A 207 -0.94 2.48 -12.72
N ALA A 208 -0.53 2.71 -11.48
CA ALA A 208 0.85 2.55 -11.03
C ALA A 208 1.31 1.09 -10.84
N THR A 209 0.40 0.12 -10.88
CA THR A 209 0.68 -1.29 -10.54
C THR A 209 0.18 -2.24 -11.61
N ASN A 210 0.81 -3.42 -11.66
CA ASN A 210 0.50 -4.53 -12.56
C ASN A 210 0.56 -4.18 -14.05
N SER A 211 0.80 -5.19 -14.87
CA SER A 211 0.89 -5.03 -16.32
C SER A 211 -0.46 -4.64 -16.92
N PRO A 212 -0.49 -3.93 -18.07
CA PRO A 212 -1.75 -3.69 -18.79
C PRO A 212 -2.49 -4.97 -19.16
N GLU A 213 -1.76 -6.07 -19.41
CA GLU A 213 -2.34 -7.38 -19.69
C GLU A 213 -3.12 -7.90 -18.47
N PHE A 214 -2.66 -7.64 -17.26
CA PHE A 214 -3.35 -8.08 -16.05
C PHE A 214 -4.72 -7.41 -15.89
N TRP A 215 -4.80 -6.10 -16.13
CA TRP A 215 -6.05 -5.34 -15.99
C TRP A 215 -7.06 -5.63 -17.09
N GLN A 216 -6.59 -5.95 -18.30
CA GLN A 216 -7.46 -6.27 -19.44
C GLN A 216 -8.12 -7.65 -19.36
N ASN A 217 -7.73 -8.50 -18.41
CA ASN A 217 -8.32 -9.81 -18.22
C ASN A 217 -9.60 -9.75 -17.36
N ASN A 218 -10.58 -10.58 -17.70
CA ASN A 218 -11.86 -10.66 -16.97
C ASN A 218 -11.83 -11.77 -15.90
N TRP A 219 -10.96 -11.61 -14.90
CA TRP A 219 -10.73 -12.63 -13.86
C TRP A 219 -10.94 -12.11 -12.44
N PHE A 220 -11.54 -10.94 -12.25
CA PHE A 220 -11.70 -10.37 -10.91
C PHE A 220 -13.01 -10.81 -10.29
N LYS A 221 -12.94 -11.41 -9.09
CA LYS A 221 -14.15 -11.72 -8.33
C LYS A 221 -14.85 -10.45 -7.87
N GLN A 222 -16.17 -10.50 -7.82
CA GLN A 222 -17.00 -9.45 -7.25
C GLN A 222 -17.86 -10.03 -6.13
N THR A 223 -17.32 -10.04 -4.91
CA THR A 223 -17.98 -10.65 -3.75
C THR A 223 -18.31 -9.62 -2.67
N ALA A 224 -19.33 -9.89 -1.86
CA ALA A 224 -19.65 -9.06 -0.71
C ALA A 224 -18.50 -9.02 0.32
N ALA A 225 -17.72 -10.09 0.41
CA ALA A 225 -16.51 -10.15 1.22
C ALA A 225 -15.45 -9.15 0.73
N LEU A 226 -15.14 -9.18 -0.57
CA LEU A 226 -14.16 -8.27 -1.18
C LEU A 226 -14.60 -6.81 -1.09
N LYS A 227 -15.90 -6.54 -1.26
CA LYS A 227 -16.45 -5.19 -1.06
C LYS A 227 -16.20 -4.72 0.38
N ALA A 228 -16.51 -5.53 1.38
CA ALA A 228 -16.32 -5.16 2.79
C ALA A 228 -14.84 -4.94 3.14
N ILE A 229 -13.93 -5.72 2.54
CA ILE A 229 -12.48 -5.51 2.67
C ILE A 229 -12.09 -4.15 2.07
N ASN A 230 -12.48 -3.87 0.82
CA ASN A 230 -12.18 -2.59 0.16
C ASN A 230 -12.81 -1.38 0.86
N ASP A 231 -14.01 -1.51 1.44
CA ASP A 231 -14.64 -0.42 2.21
C ASP A 231 -13.77 -0.01 3.44
N SER A 232 -12.88 -0.89 3.91
CA SER A 232 -11.94 -0.62 5.01
C SER A 232 -10.54 -0.19 4.56
N PHE A 233 -10.24 -0.26 3.26
CA PHE A 233 -8.94 0.04 2.69
C PHE A 233 -9.07 1.28 1.81
N GLN A 234 -8.41 2.37 2.20
CA GLN A 234 -8.47 3.63 1.47
C GLN A 234 -7.06 4.20 1.32
N SER A 235 -6.73 4.65 0.11
CA SER A 235 -5.51 5.42 -0.12
C SER A 235 -5.61 6.79 0.50
N PHE A 236 -4.50 7.27 1.04
CA PHE A 236 -4.36 8.66 1.48
C PHE A 236 -4.13 9.64 0.34
N ASP A 237 -3.68 9.22 -0.84
CA ASP A 237 -3.39 10.12 -1.96
C ASP A 237 -4.31 9.86 -3.17
N PHE A 238 -3.90 10.35 -4.35
CA PHE A 238 -4.64 10.23 -5.60
C PHE A 238 -4.60 8.83 -6.23
N ILE A 239 -3.68 7.96 -5.79
CA ILE A 239 -3.59 6.58 -6.29
C ILE A 239 -4.77 5.80 -5.72
N ASP A 240 -5.63 5.22 -6.55
CA ASP A 240 -6.80 4.46 -6.07
C ASP A 240 -6.43 2.99 -5.79
N GLU A 241 -5.70 2.78 -4.69
CA GLU A 241 -5.32 1.44 -4.25
C GLU A 241 -6.55 0.66 -3.79
N ARG A 242 -6.68 -0.54 -4.34
CA ARG A 242 -7.73 -1.48 -3.98
C ARG A 242 -7.16 -2.89 -3.88
N ILE A 243 -7.94 -3.75 -3.26
CA ILE A 243 -7.70 -5.19 -3.19
C ILE A 243 -8.55 -5.87 -4.24
N PHE A 244 -7.91 -6.59 -5.14
CA PHE A 244 -8.52 -7.38 -6.20
C PHE A 244 -8.31 -8.86 -5.92
N GLU A 245 -9.32 -9.70 -6.10
CA GLU A 245 -9.18 -11.16 -5.94
C GLU A 245 -9.32 -11.83 -7.31
N ILE A 246 -8.39 -12.73 -7.63
CA ILE A 246 -8.41 -13.51 -8.88
C ILE A 246 -9.41 -14.66 -8.76
N ASP A 247 -10.20 -14.82 -9.80
CA ASP A 247 -11.15 -15.89 -9.99
C ASP A 247 -10.45 -17.14 -10.53
N ASN A 248 -10.75 -18.26 -9.87
CA ASN A 248 -10.20 -19.57 -10.13
C ASN A 248 -11.21 -20.51 -10.81
N GLU A 249 -12.39 -20.02 -11.19
CA GLU A 249 -13.45 -20.83 -11.81
C GLU A 249 -13.29 -21.06 -13.33
N PHE A 250 -12.07 -20.91 -13.88
CA PHE A 250 -11.78 -21.06 -15.32
C PHE A 250 -10.98 -22.32 -15.66
#